data_AF-A0A2I0AQQ7-F1
#
_entry.id   AF-A0A2I0AQQ7-F1
#
_cell.length_a   1.000
_cell.length_b   1.000
_cell.length_c   1.000
_cell.angle_alpha   90.00
_cell.angle_beta   90.00
_cell.angle_gamma   90.00
#
_symmetry.space_group_name_H-M   'P 1'
#
loop_
_entity.id
_entity.type
_entity.pdbx_description
1 polymer ?
#
loop_
_entity_poly.entity_id
_entity_poly.type
_entity_poly.pdbx_seq_one_letter_code
_entity_poly.pdbx_strand_id
1 'polypeptide(L)'
;MEGGMAEKQSSYTYWVRETKGDAAPLPVPRKLTSEDISKQAQPATMGSVWNQAGTWEEKNLNSWANRRIKELLSSVSFESYNGKAAIEEVTKCSGDAFLIVVRNKKRVGYTYELTLKFKGEWVIESNKEKIKGHLDISEFSFGELNDLKMETRISSEASAEAKAQIFKELQLFLEPIRKKLAEFEQELKDR
;
A
#
# COMPACT_ATOMS: atom_id res chain seq x y z
N MET A 1 18.77 -42.03 58.00
CA MET A 1 18.19 -40.68 58.18
C MET A 1 19.37 -39.73 58.15
N GLU A 2 19.53 -38.79 57.24
CA GLU A 2 18.64 -38.12 56.29
C GLU A 2 19.44 -37.79 55.02
N GLY A 3 18.75 -37.77 53.88
CA GLY A 3 19.31 -37.37 52.60
C GLY A 3 19.37 -35.85 52.47
N GLY A 4 20.54 -35.32 52.15
CA GLY A 4 20.70 -33.97 51.60
C GLY A 4 20.84 -34.06 50.09
N MET A 5 19.73 -33.90 49.36
CA MET A 5 19.73 -33.81 47.90
C MET A 5 20.29 -32.42 47.54
N ALA A 6 21.55 -32.36 47.09
CA ALA A 6 22.10 -31.12 46.54
C ALA A 6 21.37 -30.81 45.23
N GLU A 7 20.55 -29.75 45.24
CA GLU A 7 19.93 -29.19 44.04
C GLU A 7 21.02 -28.89 43.01
N LYS A 8 21.05 -29.66 41.92
CA LYS A 8 21.80 -29.29 40.72
C LYS A 8 21.12 -28.05 40.12
N GLN A 9 21.63 -26.87 40.44
CA GLN A 9 21.31 -25.67 39.67
C GLN A 9 21.65 -25.93 38.21
N SER A 10 20.63 -25.90 37.36
CA SER A 10 20.74 -25.99 35.92
C SER A 10 21.56 -24.80 35.41
N SER A 11 22.82 -25.04 35.02
CA SER A 11 23.71 -24.05 34.42
C SER A 11 23.30 -23.71 32.99
N TYR A 12 22.15 -23.06 32.84
CA TYR A 12 21.68 -22.54 31.56
C TYR A 12 22.25 -21.13 31.32
N THR A 13 23.58 -21.02 31.27
CA THR A 13 24.30 -19.78 30.95
C THR A 13 25.12 -19.94 29.67
N TYR A 14 24.44 -20.27 28.56
CA TYR A 14 25.06 -20.36 27.22
C TYR A 14 25.63 -19.03 26.69
N TRP A 15 25.36 -17.92 27.37
CA TRP A 15 25.79 -16.56 26.97
C TRP A 15 26.92 -16.00 27.84
N VAL A 16 27.22 -16.60 28.99
CA VAL A 16 28.30 -16.13 29.89
C VAL A 16 29.59 -16.85 29.51
N ARG A 17 30.42 -16.19 28.69
CA ARG A 17 31.80 -16.63 28.49
C ARG A 17 32.62 -16.13 29.68
N GLU A 18 32.81 -16.95 30.70
CA GLU A 18 33.93 -16.74 31.62
C GLU A 18 35.22 -16.75 30.79
N THR A 19 36.01 -15.69 30.90
CA THR A 19 37.27 -15.50 30.16
C THR A 19 38.30 -16.51 30.65
N LYS A 20 38.29 -17.72 30.12
CA LYS A 20 39.43 -18.64 30.24
C LYS A 20 40.62 -18.00 29.50
N GLY A 21 41.79 -18.00 30.12
CA GLY A 21 43.01 -17.28 29.66
C GLY A 21 43.58 -17.68 28.30
N ASP A 22 42.92 -18.60 27.58
CA ASP A 22 43.27 -19.06 26.24
C ASP A 22 42.26 -18.59 25.17
N ALA A 23 41.31 -17.73 25.53
CA ALA A 23 40.32 -17.20 24.60
C ALA A 23 40.93 -16.10 23.72
N ALA A 24 40.65 -16.14 22.41
CA ALA A 24 41.00 -15.09 21.48
C ALA A 24 40.51 -13.72 21.98
N PRO A 25 41.32 -12.65 21.84
CA PRO A 25 40.96 -11.32 22.34
C PRO A 25 39.65 -10.85 21.69
N LEU A 26 38.82 -10.17 22.48
CA LEU A 26 37.56 -9.65 22.00
C LEU A 26 37.81 -8.68 20.82
N PRO A 27 37.07 -8.81 19.70
CA PRO A 27 37.24 -7.90 18.59
C PRO A 27 36.91 -6.48 19.04
N VAL A 28 37.86 -5.56 18.85
CA VAL A 28 37.68 -4.16 19.24
C VAL A 28 36.79 -3.47 18.19
N PRO A 29 35.72 -2.76 18.58
CA PRO A 29 34.89 -2.01 17.65
C PRO A 29 35.74 -0.98 16.90
N ARG A 30 35.88 -1.13 15.58
CA ARG A 30 36.56 -0.16 14.72
C ARG A 30 35.52 0.71 14.01
N LYS A 31 35.69 2.02 14.07
CA LYS A 31 34.88 2.97 13.29
C LYS A 31 35.25 2.82 11.81
N LEU A 32 34.25 2.57 10.97
CA LEU A 32 34.44 2.50 9.51
C LEU A 32 34.80 3.89 8.97
N THR A 33 35.82 3.95 8.12
CA THR A 33 36.18 5.16 7.39
C THR A 33 35.43 5.20 6.05
N SER A 34 35.35 6.38 5.42
CA SER A 34 34.71 6.56 4.11
C SER A 34 35.35 5.70 3.00
N GLU A 35 36.65 5.41 3.11
CA GLU A 35 37.37 4.50 2.21
C GLU A 35 36.96 3.04 2.39
N ASP A 36 36.67 2.62 3.63
CA ASP A 36 36.20 1.26 3.94
C ASP A 36 34.79 1.01 3.37
N ILE A 37 33.93 2.04 3.37
CA ILE A 37 32.58 2.00 2.78
C ILE A 37 32.67 1.94 1.25
N SER A 38 33.61 2.69 0.65
CA SER A 38 33.80 2.74 -0.81
C SER A 38 34.39 1.46 -1.39
N LYS A 39 35.14 0.70 -0.58
CA LYS A 39 35.71 -0.60 -0.94
C LYS A 39 34.72 -1.77 -0.82
N GLN A 40 33.56 -1.56 -0.18
CA GLN A 40 32.49 -2.56 -0.23
C GLN A 40 31.92 -2.59 -1.64
N ALA A 41 32.16 -3.71 -2.33
CA ALA A 41 31.53 -3.99 -3.61
C ALA A 41 30.01 -3.86 -3.45
N GLN A 42 29.40 -2.95 -4.21
CA GLN A 42 27.94 -2.91 -4.33
C GLN A 42 27.52 -4.25 -4.94
N PRO A 43 26.81 -5.12 -4.20
CA PRO A 43 26.45 -6.39 -4.76
C PRO A 43 25.43 -6.16 -5.88
N ALA A 44 25.60 -6.84 -7.01
CA ALA A 44 24.70 -6.80 -8.17
C ALA A 44 23.37 -7.54 -7.90
N THR A 45 22.95 -7.63 -6.63
CA THR A 45 21.76 -8.34 -6.17
C THR A 45 20.66 -7.33 -5.87
N MET A 46 19.42 -7.62 -6.28
CA MET A 46 18.28 -6.78 -5.93
C MET A 46 18.02 -6.85 -4.42
N GLY A 47 17.96 -5.69 -3.78
CA GLY A 47 17.72 -5.56 -2.33
C GLY A 47 18.98 -5.28 -1.52
N SER A 48 18.86 -5.41 -0.20
CA SER A 48 19.97 -5.20 0.73
C SER A 48 20.98 -6.36 0.69
N VAL A 49 22.17 -6.14 1.27
CA VAL A 49 23.19 -7.19 1.44
C VAL A 49 22.64 -8.42 2.19
N TRP A 50 21.60 -8.24 3.01
CA TRP A 50 20.93 -9.33 3.72
C TRP A 50 20.22 -10.31 2.78
N ASN A 51 19.73 -9.84 1.63
CA ASN A 51 19.01 -10.65 0.64
C ASN A 51 19.93 -11.52 -0.24
N GLN A 52 21.24 -11.54 0.00
CA GLN A 52 22.16 -12.36 -0.81
C GLN A 52 21.82 -13.86 -0.80
N ALA A 53 21.29 -14.38 0.32
CA ALA A 53 20.86 -15.78 0.43
C ALA A 53 19.41 -16.02 -0.06
N GLY A 54 18.79 -15.02 -0.70
CA GLY A 54 17.40 -15.08 -1.14
C GLY A 54 16.38 -14.97 0.01
N THR A 55 16.75 -14.28 1.08
CA THR A 55 15.89 -14.05 2.25
C THR A 55 14.69 -13.17 1.89
N TRP A 56 13.67 -13.16 2.74
CA TRP A 56 12.56 -12.23 2.62
C TRP A 56 12.99 -10.82 3.04
N GLU A 57 12.77 -9.84 2.17
CA GLU A 57 12.90 -8.42 2.47
C GLU A 57 11.61 -7.70 2.06
N GLU A 58 11.03 -6.95 3.00
CA GLU A 58 9.83 -6.15 2.75
C GLU A 58 10.14 -4.67 2.92
N LYS A 59 9.70 -3.87 1.96
CA LYS A 59 9.77 -2.41 2.00
C LYS A 59 8.36 -1.85 2.02
N ASN A 60 8.05 -1.09 3.06
CA ASN A 60 6.79 -0.37 3.16
C ASN A 60 6.77 0.80 2.17
N LEU A 61 5.74 0.87 1.33
CA LEU A 61 5.50 1.92 0.35
C LEU A 61 4.20 2.69 0.63
N ASN A 62 3.62 2.54 1.82
CA ASN A 62 2.29 3.05 2.14
C ASN A 62 2.22 4.59 2.05
N SER A 63 3.26 5.30 2.52
CA SER A 63 3.32 6.76 2.44
C SER A 63 3.31 7.28 1.00
N TRP A 64 4.05 6.62 0.11
CA TRP A 64 4.07 6.94 -1.32
C TRP A 64 2.74 6.58 -1.99
N ALA A 65 2.23 5.37 -1.73
CA ALA A 65 1.01 4.87 -2.35
C ALA A 65 -0.21 5.73 -1.99
N ASN A 66 -0.39 6.08 -0.71
CA ASN A 66 -1.46 6.96 -0.26
C ASN A 66 -1.43 8.33 -0.96
N ARG A 67 -0.23 8.91 -1.11
CA ARG A 67 -0.08 10.18 -1.81
C ARG A 67 -0.41 10.02 -3.29
N ARG A 68 0.10 8.98 -3.93
CA ARG A 68 -0.05 8.78 -5.37
C ARG A 68 -1.48 8.46 -5.78
N ILE A 69 -2.18 7.62 -5.02
CA ILE A 69 -3.60 7.31 -5.23
C ILE A 69 -4.43 8.61 -5.15
N LYS A 70 -4.17 9.46 -4.15
CA LYS A 70 -4.86 10.76 -4.02
C LYS A 70 -4.62 11.65 -5.24
N GLU A 71 -3.38 11.78 -5.70
CA GLU A 71 -3.03 12.57 -6.89
C GLU A 71 -3.71 12.05 -8.17
N LEU A 72 -3.71 10.73 -8.38
CA LEU A 72 -4.30 10.10 -9.57
C LEU A 72 -5.82 10.23 -9.60
N LEU A 73 -6.49 10.00 -8.46
CA LEU A 73 -7.94 10.05 -8.36
C LEU A 73 -8.47 11.49 -8.39
N SER A 74 -7.78 12.45 -7.78
CA SER A 74 -8.15 13.88 -7.87
C SER A 74 -8.13 14.43 -9.30
N SER A 75 -7.43 13.76 -10.22
CA SER A 75 -7.38 14.14 -11.64
C SER A 75 -8.49 13.50 -12.49
N VAL A 76 -9.37 12.69 -11.90
CA VAL A 76 -10.41 11.98 -12.63
C VAL A 76 -11.63 12.87 -12.82
N SER A 77 -11.93 13.14 -14.08
CA SER A 77 -13.18 13.75 -14.54
C SER A 77 -13.85 12.85 -15.58
N PHE A 78 -15.16 12.92 -15.65
CA PHE A 78 -15.99 12.18 -16.58
C PHE A 78 -17.04 13.09 -17.18
N GLU A 79 -17.22 12.95 -18.48
CA GLU A 79 -18.20 13.68 -19.26
C GLU A 79 -19.04 12.65 -20.02
N SER A 80 -20.34 12.64 -19.73
CA SER A 80 -21.37 11.89 -20.44
C SER A 80 -22.28 12.83 -21.20
N TYR A 81 -23.13 12.27 -22.06
CA TYR A 81 -24.13 13.03 -22.82
C TYR A 81 -25.10 13.80 -21.90
N ASN A 82 -25.45 13.24 -20.74
CA ASN A 82 -26.43 13.80 -19.81
C ASN A 82 -25.81 14.45 -18.55
N GLY A 83 -24.49 14.43 -18.39
CA GLY A 83 -23.89 15.01 -17.19
C GLY A 83 -22.37 14.97 -17.18
N LYS A 84 -21.79 15.78 -16.28
CA LYS A 84 -20.35 15.83 -16.02
C LYS A 84 -20.10 15.62 -14.54
N ALA A 85 -19.14 14.78 -14.19
CA ALA A 85 -18.75 14.52 -12.81
C ALA A 85 -17.23 14.61 -12.66
N ALA A 86 -16.78 15.14 -11.53
CA ALA A 86 -15.38 15.19 -11.16
C ALA A 86 -15.21 14.75 -9.71
N ILE A 87 -14.09 14.06 -9.44
CA ILE A 87 -13.69 13.78 -8.06
C ILE A 87 -13.21 15.08 -7.43
N GLU A 88 -13.83 15.48 -6.33
CA GLU A 88 -13.40 16.65 -5.57
C GLU A 88 -12.25 16.29 -4.62
N GLU A 89 -12.45 15.23 -3.82
CA GLU A 89 -11.47 14.80 -2.83
C GLU A 89 -11.58 13.31 -2.51
N VAL A 90 -10.47 12.73 -2.07
CA VAL A 90 -10.41 11.37 -1.52
C VAL A 90 -10.52 11.49 0.00
N THR A 91 -11.69 11.18 0.56
CA THR A 91 -11.94 11.33 2.01
C THR A 91 -11.34 10.20 2.83
N LYS A 92 -11.39 8.98 2.30
CA LYS A 92 -10.81 7.79 2.96
C LYS A 92 -9.87 7.12 1.98
N CYS A 93 -8.62 6.92 2.40
CA CYS A 93 -7.60 6.15 1.69
C CYS A 93 -6.85 5.38 2.75
N SER A 94 -7.28 4.15 3.00
CA SER A 94 -6.75 3.29 4.05
C SER A 94 -6.37 1.95 3.46
N GLY A 95 -5.19 1.48 3.80
CA GLY A 95 -4.64 0.26 3.26
C GLY A 95 -3.13 0.20 3.40
N ASP A 96 -2.56 -0.84 2.81
CA ASP A 96 -1.13 -1.13 2.88
C ASP A 96 -0.59 -1.38 1.48
N ALA A 97 0.61 -0.87 1.24
CA ALA A 97 1.38 -1.14 0.02
C ALA A 97 2.79 -1.55 0.41
N PHE A 98 3.24 -2.66 -0.17
CA PHE A 98 4.54 -3.24 0.13
C PHE A 98 5.23 -3.75 -1.13
N LEU A 99 6.54 -3.68 -1.09
CA LEU A 99 7.43 -4.30 -2.06
C LEU A 99 8.19 -5.41 -1.36
N ILE A 100 8.10 -6.61 -1.92
CA ILE A 100 8.71 -7.82 -1.41
C ILE A 100 9.81 -8.24 -2.36
N VAL A 101 11.00 -8.51 -1.82
CA VAL A 101 12.11 -9.12 -2.55
C VAL A 101 12.41 -10.47 -1.91
N VAL A 102 12.26 -11.54 -2.69
CA VAL A 102 12.54 -12.91 -2.26
C VAL A 102 13.28 -13.64 -3.37
N ARG A 103 14.41 -14.29 -3.05
CA ARG A 103 15.22 -15.03 -4.04
C ARG A 103 15.54 -14.20 -5.28
N ASN A 104 15.92 -12.93 -5.07
CA ASN A 104 16.22 -11.97 -6.14
C ASN A 104 15.05 -11.71 -7.11
N LYS A 105 13.80 -11.95 -6.68
CA LYS A 105 12.58 -11.61 -7.43
C LYS A 105 11.78 -10.56 -6.68
N LYS A 106 11.47 -9.48 -7.38
CA LYS A 106 10.60 -8.41 -6.90
C LYS A 106 9.13 -8.80 -7.08
N ARG A 107 8.34 -8.56 -6.04
CA ARG A 107 6.89 -8.68 -6.02
C ARG A 107 6.34 -7.44 -5.35
N VAL A 108 5.19 -6.99 -5.82
CA VAL A 108 4.49 -5.86 -5.22
C VAL A 108 3.10 -6.34 -4.80
N GLY A 109 2.61 -5.78 -3.71
CA GLY A 109 1.26 -6.02 -3.25
C GLY A 109 0.71 -4.77 -2.62
N TYR A 110 -0.60 -4.60 -2.74
CA TYR A 110 -1.34 -3.64 -1.95
C TYR A 110 -2.75 -4.15 -1.72
N THR A 111 -3.36 -3.60 -0.69
CA THR A 111 -4.78 -3.74 -0.38
C THR A 111 -5.27 -2.38 0.10
N TYR A 112 -6.29 -1.82 -0.56
CA TYR A 112 -6.81 -0.49 -0.25
C TYR A 112 -8.34 -0.47 -0.21
N GLU A 113 -8.87 0.39 0.65
CA GLU A 113 -10.26 0.81 0.70
C GLU A 113 -10.33 2.32 0.48
N LEU A 114 -11.24 2.76 -0.39
CA LEU A 114 -11.34 4.17 -0.81
C LEU A 114 -12.76 4.71 -0.64
N THR A 115 -12.86 5.91 -0.10
CA THR A 115 -14.08 6.73 -0.19
C THR A 115 -13.73 8.03 -0.90
N LEU A 116 -14.45 8.33 -1.98
CA LEU A 116 -14.24 9.47 -2.85
C LEU A 116 -15.47 10.38 -2.78
N LYS A 117 -15.26 11.68 -2.65
CA LYS A 117 -16.33 12.66 -2.85
C LYS A 117 -16.31 13.15 -4.28
N PHE A 118 -17.47 13.18 -4.91
CA PHE A 118 -17.63 13.71 -6.25
C PHE A 118 -18.63 14.86 -6.29
N LYS A 119 -18.42 15.74 -7.25
CA LYS A 119 -19.36 16.79 -7.64
C LYS A 119 -19.62 16.67 -9.12
N GLY A 120 -20.88 16.81 -9.51
CA GLY A 120 -21.24 16.82 -10.92
C GLY A 120 -22.48 17.63 -11.22
N GLU A 121 -22.69 17.84 -12.51
CA GLU A 121 -23.83 18.53 -13.09
C GLU A 121 -24.54 17.55 -14.02
N TRP A 122 -25.82 17.28 -13.76
CA TRP A 122 -26.65 16.41 -14.60
C TRP A 122 -27.82 17.19 -15.19
N VAL A 123 -28.16 16.86 -16.43
CA VAL A 123 -29.34 17.38 -17.13
C VAL A 123 -30.48 16.40 -16.89
N ILE A 124 -31.37 16.75 -15.97
CA ILE A 124 -32.58 15.98 -15.65
C ILE A 124 -33.77 16.82 -16.13
N GLU A 125 -34.60 16.25 -17.02
CA GLU A 125 -35.81 16.91 -17.53
C GLU A 125 -35.59 18.35 -18.04
N SER A 126 -34.46 18.59 -18.69
CA SER A 126 -34.02 19.90 -19.24
C SER A 126 -33.49 20.93 -18.24
N ASN A 127 -33.43 20.60 -16.94
CA ASN A 127 -32.79 21.45 -15.94
C ASN A 127 -31.41 20.89 -15.55
N LYS A 128 -30.45 21.78 -15.30
CA LYS A 128 -29.10 21.41 -14.86
C LYS A 128 -29.04 21.40 -13.35
N GLU A 129 -28.99 20.20 -12.77
CA GLU A 129 -28.88 20.02 -11.33
C GLU A 129 -27.45 19.72 -10.91
N LYS A 130 -27.00 20.38 -9.85
CA LYS A 130 -25.71 20.11 -9.20
C LYS A 130 -25.87 19.03 -8.17
N ILE A 131 -25.22 17.91 -8.38
CA ILE A 131 -25.33 16.72 -7.54
C ILE A 131 -23.99 16.47 -6.88
N LYS A 132 -24.04 16.18 -5.59
CA LYS A 132 -22.88 15.80 -4.78
C LYS A 132 -23.15 14.44 -4.17
N GLY A 133 -22.09 13.66 -4.02
CA GLY A 133 -22.19 12.34 -3.42
C GLY A 133 -20.84 11.77 -3.06
N HIS A 134 -20.90 10.55 -2.57
CA HIS A 134 -19.76 9.74 -2.18
C HIS A 134 -19.75 8.46 -3.03
N LEU A 135 -18.55 8.04 -3.45
CA LEU A 135 -18.27 6.75 -4.05
C LEU A 135 -17.44 5.96 -3.05
N ASP A 136 -18.00 4.88 -2.54
CA ASP A 136 -17.35 3.96 -1.63
C ASP A 136 -16.88 2.75 -2.45
N ILE A 137 -15.57 2.61 -2.59
CA ILE A 137 -14.92 1.47 -3.23
C ILE A 137 -14.54 0.50 -2.12
N SER A 138 -15.14 -0.69 -2.17
CA SER A 138 -14.81 -1.78 -1.24
C SER A 138 -13.34 -2.17 -1.36
N GLU A 139 -12.83 -2.89 -0.36
CA GLU A 139 -11.46 -3.39 -0.38
C GLU A 139 -11.10 -4.05 -1.72
N PHE A 140 -9.99 -3.60 -2.32
CA PHE A 140 -9.46 -4.18 -3.54
C PHE A 140 -7.94 -4.35 -3.43
N SER A 141 -7.44 -5.38 -4.11
CA SER A 141 -6.04 -5.76 -4.06
C SER A 141 -5.35 -5.58 -5.42
N PHE A 142 -4.03 -5.72 -5.41
CA PHE A 142 -3.24 -5.78 -6.63
C PHE A 142 -3.73 -6.90 -7.58
N GLY A 143 -4.05 -6.53 -8.83
CA GLY A 143 -4.55 -7.46 -9.86
C GLY A 143 -6.05 -7.71 -9.85
N GLU A 144 -6.79 -7.16 -8.87
CA GLU A 144 -8.25 -7.35 -8.73
C GLU A 144 -9.07 -6.17 -9.26
N LEU A 145 -8.48 -5.32 -10.11
CA LEU A 145 -9.15 -4.12 -10.64
C LEU A 145 -10.41 -4.45 -11.47
N ASN A 146 -10.52 -5.66 -12.01
CA ASN A 146 -11.69 -6.09 -12.77
C ASN A 146 -12.93 -6.32 -11.88
N ASP A 147 -12.74 -6.68 -10.62
CA ASP A 147 -13.81 -7.02 -9.68
C ASP A 147 -14.12 -5.88 -8.70
N LEU A 148 -13.62 -4.67 -8.98
CA LEU A 148 -13.88 -3.46 -8.21
C LEU A 148 -15.39 -3.26 -7.98
N LYS A 149 -15.81 -3.30 -6.71
CA LYS A 149 -17.17 -3.01 -6.28
C LYS A 149 -17.25 -1.56 -5.79
N MET A 150 -18.10 -0.77 -6.43
CA MET A 150 -18.34 0.62 -6.08
C MET A 150 -19.79 0.82 -5.66
N GLU A 151 -19.98 1.29 -4.43
CA GLU A 151 -21.26 1.77 -3.91
C GLU A 151 -21.33 3.30 -4.07
N THR A 152 -22.46 3.81 -4.53
CA THR A 152 -22.66 5.25 -4.73
C THR A 152 -23.71 5.76 -3.75
N ARG A 153 -23.38 6.82 -3.01
CA ARG A 153 -24.29 7.50 -2.08
C ARG A 153 -24.51 8.93 -2.54
N ILE A 154 -25.71 9.21 -3.07
CA ILE A 154 -26.09 10.53 -3.59
C ILE A 154 -26.78 11.33 -2.47
N SER A 155 -26.33 12.56 -2.21
CA SER A 155 -26.89 13.42 -1.16
C SER A 155 -28.10 14.28 -1.62
N SER A 156 -28.51 14.17 -2.88
CA SER A 156 -29.58 14.99 -3.47
C SER A 156 -30.99 14.45 -3.19
N GLU A 157 -31.97 15.36 -3.04
CA GLU A 157 -33.42 15.09 -2.99
C GLU A 157 -34.04 14.80 -4.37
N ALA A 158 -33.21 14.54 -5.39
CA ALA A 158 -33.68 14.13 -6.72
C ALA A 158 -34.61 12.90 -6.68
N SER A 159 -35.49 12.80 -7.69
CA SER A 159 -36.44 11.69 -7.83
C SER A 159 -35.74 10.33 -7.92
N ALA A 160 -36.46 9.26 -7.62
CA ALA A 160 -35.92 7.90 -7.66
C ALA A 160 -35.42 7.53 -9.07
N GLU A 161 -36.13 7.99 -10.10
CA GLU A 161 -35.80 7.76 -11.51
C GLU A 161 -34.52 8.49 -11.91
N ALA A 162 -34.36 9.75 -11.49
CA ALA A 162 -33.14 10.52 -11.74
C ALA A 162 -31.93 9.89 -11.04
N LYS A 163 -32.08 9.45 -9.80
CA LYS A 163 -31.04 8.73 -9.04
C LYS A 163 -30.62 7.44 -9.74
N ALA A 164 -31.57 6.68 -10.29
CA ALA A 164 -31.27 5.45 -11.03
C ALA A 164 -30.48 5.74 -12.32
N GLN A 165 -30.82 6.82 -13.03
CA GLN A 165 -30.09 7.25 -14.23
C GLN A 165 -28.66 7.67 -13.90
N ILE A 166 -28.48 8.51 -12.88
CA ILE A 166 -27.16 8.94 -12.42
C ILE A 166 -26.34 7.74 -11.96
N PHE A 167 -26.94 6.76 -11.27
CA PHE A 167 -26.24 5.56 -10.84
C PHE A 167 -25.68 4.77 -12.03
N LYS A 168 -26.47 4.59 -13.09
CA LYS A 168 -25.99 3.92 -14.33
C LYS A 168 -24.84 4.68 -14.98
N GLU A 169 -24.89 6.00 -14.99
CA GLU A 169 -23.79 6.83 -15.50
C GLU A 169 -22.56 6.78 -14.62
N LEU A 170 -22.72 6.75 -13.30
CA LEU A 170 -21.62 6.60 -12.36
C LEU A 170 -20.98 5.22 -12.46
N GLN A 171 -21.69 4.17 -12.85
CA GLN A 171 -21.04 2.90 -13.18
C GLN A 171 -20.04 3.04 -14.34
N LEU A 172 -20.25 3.99 -15.28
CA LEU A 172 -19.25 4.30 -16.31
C LEU A 172 -18.04 5.07 -15.74
N PHE A 173 -18.19 5.73 -14.59
CA PHE A 173 -17.10 6.38 -13.86
C PHE A 173 -16.07 5.39 -13.30
N LEU A 174 -16.47 4.12 -13.19
CA LEU A 174 -15.62 3.05 -12.70
C LEU A 174 -14.47 2.74 -13.69
N GLU A 175 -14.71 2.87 -15.00
CA GLU A 175 -13.70 2.65 -16.05
C GLU A 175 -12.51 3.64 -15.99
N PRO A 176 -12.70 4.97 -15.93
CA PRO A 176 -11.58 5.91 -15.78
C PRO A 176 -10.86 5.74 -14.44
N ILE A 177 -11.57 5.39 -13.35
CA ILE A 177 -10.95 5.04 -12.07
C ILE A 177 -10.06 3.80 -12.22
N ARG A 178 -10.57 2.72 -12.82
CA ARG A 178 -9.81 1.50 -13.14
C ARG A 178 -8.54 1.81 -13.91
N LYS A 179 -8.63 2.65 -14.94
CA LYS A 179 -7.47 3.05 -15.74
C LYS A 179 -6.41 3.76 -14.91
N LYS A 180 -6.81 4.65 -14.00
CA LYS A 180 -5.89 5.35 -13.10
C LYS A 180 -5.29 4.45 -12.04
N LEU A 181 -6.06 3.49 -11.51
CA LEU A 181 -5.53 2.48 -10.61
C LEU A 181 -4.55 1.52 -11.33
N ALA A 182 -4.79 1.20 -12.61
CA ALA A 182 -3.86 0.42 -13.40
C ALA A 182 -2.54 1.17 -13.67
N GLU A 183 -2.60 2.50 -13.88
CA GLU A 183 -1.40 3.36 -13.94
C GLU A 183 -0.61 3.28 -12.63
N PHE A 184 -1.31 3.36 -11.48
CA PHE A 184 -0.71 3.15 -10.16
C PHE A 184 -0.06 1.77 -10.00
N GLU A 185 -0.69 0.69 -10.47
CA GLU A 185 -0.11 -0.66 -10.42
C GLU A 185 1.22 -0.76 -11.18
N GLN A 186 1.32 -0.10 -12.34
CA GLN A 186 2.56 -0.09 -13.12
C GLN A 186 3.66 0.72 -12.41
N GLU A 187 3.33 1.89 -11.89
CA GLU A 187 4.30 2.70 -11.12
C GLU A 187 4.80 1.97 -9.87
N LEU A 188 3.91 1.21 -9.21
CA LEU A 188 4.30 0.40 -8.07
C LEU A 188 5.27 -0.71 -8.49
N LYS A 189 5.05 -1.35 -9.65
CA LYS A 189 5.96 -2.37 -10.22
C LYS A 189 7.31 -1.80 -10.61
N ASP A 190 7.40 -0.54 -11.00
CA ASP A 190 8.65 0.07 -11.47
C ASP A 190 9.56 0.54 -10.32
N ARG A 191 8.99 0.82 -9.14
CA ARG A 191 9.73 1.27 -7.94
C ARG A 191 10.51 0.18 -7.24
#